data_AF-A0A955XZG7-F1
#
_entry.id   AF-A0A955XZG7-F1
#
_cell.length_a   1.000
_cell.length_b   1.000
_cell.length_c   1.000
_cell.angle_alpha   90.00
_cell.angle_beta   90.00
_cell.angle_gamma   90.00
#
_symmetry.space_group_name_H-M   'P 1'
#
loop_
_entity.id
_entity.type
_entity.pdbx_description
1 polymer ?
#
loop_
_entity_poly.entity_id
_entity_poly.type
_entity_poly.pdbx_seq_one_letter_code
_entity_poly.pdbx_strand_id
1 'polypeptide(L)'
;MDPMDRTLAATQQDLFWLPEDVERLDTPEVLALRHPSRALLFQQVVRTESPPDGLPELVDRVLAWQGGPSRWLVTPGPQRDALIAALEARGFEESFRGD
;
A
#
# COMPACT_ATOMS: atom_id res chain seq x y z
N MET A 1 4.29 16.39 12.88
CA MET A 1 3.45 15.20 13.13
C MET A 1 3.82 14.70 14.50
N ASP A 2 2.86 14.65 15.44
CA ASP A 2 3.09 14.19 16.81
C ASP A 2 3.47 12.69 16.81
N PRO A 3 4.45 12.23 17.61
CA PRO A 3 4.69 10.81 17.86
C PRO A 3 3.43 10.00 18.21
N MET A 4 2.46 10.61 18.88
CA MET A 4 1.17 10.00 19.22
C MET A 4 0.33 9.74 17.96
N ASP A 5 0.26 10.71 17.04
CA ASP A 5 -0.45 10.58 15.76
C ASP A 5 0.14 9.46 14.90
N ARG A 6 1.49 9.34 14.88
CA ARG A 6 2.19 8.27 14.17
C ARG A 6 1.84 6.88 14.73
N THR A 7 1.74 6.78 16.06
CA THR A 7 1.41 5.52 16.75
C THR A 7 -0.05 5.14 16.51
N LEU A 8 -0.96 6.11 16.58
CA LEU A 8 -2.39 5.89 16.31
C LEU A 8 -2.64 5.47 14.85
N ALA A 9 -2.00 6.14 13.90
CA ALA A 9 -2.08 5.80 12.47
C ALA A 9 -1.55 4.39 12.18
N ALA A 10 -0.48 3.97 12.86
CA ALA A 10 0.03 2.60 12.76
C ALA A 10 -0.99 1.57 13.29
N THR A 11 -1.67 1.84 14.41
CA THR A 11 -2.68 0.94 15.00
C THR A 11 -4.01 0.90 14.24
N GLN A 12 -4.35 1.91 13.41
CA GLN A 12 -5.56 1.88 12.58
C GLN A 12 -5.38 1.06 11.29
N GLN A 13 -4.13 0.76 10.95
CA GLN A 13 -3.75 -0.14 9.86
C GLN A 13 -3.25 -1.48 10.38
N ASP A 14 -3.45 -1.75 11.69
CA ASP A 14 -3.04 -3.01 12.28
C ASP A 14 -3.85 -4.13 11.67
N LEU A 15 -3.16 -4.96 10.90
CA LEU A 15 -3.63 -6.23 10.41
C LEU A 15 -3.60 -7.18 11.60
N PHE A 16 -4.51 -6.95 12.56
CA PHE A 16 -4.59 -7.59 13.88
C PHE A 16 -4.54 -9.11 13.80
N TRP A 17 -4.95 -9.66 12.64
CA TRP A 17 -4.73 -11.05 12.31
C TRP A 17 -4.36 -11.21 10.83
N LEU A 18 -3.21 -11.82 10.58
CA LEU A 18 -2.79 -12.30 9.27
C LEU A 18 -2.48 -13.80 9.38
N PRO A 19 -2.80 -14.60 8.35
CA PRO A 19 -2.25 -15.95 8.22
C PRO A 19 -0.73 -15.98 8.31
N GLU A 20 -0.16 -17.07 8.82
CA GLU A 20 1.29 -17.22 9.05
C GLU A 20 2.13 -17.15 7.76
N ASP A 21 1.52 -17.49 6.63
CA ASP A 21 2.12 -17.47 5.30
C ASP A 21 1.96 -16.14 4.57
N VAL A 22 1.37 -15.11 5.20
CA VAL A 22 1.40 -13.74 4.68
C VAL A 22 2.75 -13.09 4.98
N GLU A 23 3.46 -12.73 3.92
CA GLU A 23 4.66 -11.92 3.99
C GLU A 23 4.31 -10.43 4.04
N ARG A 24 5.14 -9.65 4.72
CA ARG A 24 4.99 -8.21 4.89
C ARG A 24 6.23 -7.47 4.41
N LEU A 25 6.02 -6.43 3.61
CA LEU A 25 6.99 -5.37 3.37
C LEU A 25 6.56 -4.16 4.21
N ASP A 26 7.14 -4.03 5.40
CA ASP A 26 6.82 -2.97 6.35
C ASP A 26 8.03 -2.04 6.52
N THR A 27 7.91 -0.86 5.92
CA THR A 27 8.93 0.19 5.96
C THR A 27 8.25 1.52 6.28
N PRO A 28 9.00 2.58 6.63
CA PRO A 28 8.40 3.90 6.82
C PRO A 28 7.57 4.40 5.63
N GLU A 29 7.92 3.98 4.42
CA GLU A 29 7.31 4.45 3.17
C GLU A 29 6.08 3.64 2.75
N VAL A 30 5.98 2.37 3.17
CA VAL A 30 4.95 1.45 2.69
C VAL A 30 4.68 0.32 3.68
N LEU A 31 3.42 -0.11 3.73
CA LEU A 31 3.01 -1.40 4.26
C LEU A 31 2.31 -2.19 3.14
N ALA A 32 2.96 -3.24 2.65
CA ALA A 32 2.44 -4.12 1.62
C ALA A 32 2.44 -5.58 2.07
N LEU A 33 1.46 -6.33 1.56
CA LEU A 33 1.21 -7.74 1.87
C LEU A 33 1.40 -8.58 0.63
N ARG A 34 1.91 -9.79 0.83
CA ARG A 34 1.98 -10.83 -0.20
C ARG A 34 1.61 -12.17 0.42
N HIS A 35 0.92 -12.99 -0.35
CA HIS A 35 0.64 -14.37 0.04
C HIS A 35 1.02 -15.30 -1.12
N PRO A 36 1.58 -16.50 -0.87
CA PRO A 36 2.02 -17.42 -1.92
C PRO A 36 0.93 -17.78 -2.95
N SER A 37 -0.32 -17.92 -2.49
CA SER A 37 -1.48 -18.18 -3.37
C SER A 37 -1.88 -17.00 -4.27
N ARG A 38 -1.31 -15.81 -4.06
CA ARG A 38 -1.66 -14.56 -4.74
C ARG A 38 -3.13 -14.17 -4.63
N ALA A 39 -3.81 -14.64 -3.58
CA ALA A 39 -5.17 -14.21 -3.27
C ALA A 39 -5.19 -12.69 -3.03
N LEU A 40 -6.02 -11.95 -3.78
CA LEU A 40 -6.06 -10.48 -3.74
C LEU A 40 -6.32 -9.91 -2.33
N LEU A 41 -6.99 -10.67 -1.45
CA LEU A 41 -7.19 -10.29 -0.06
C LEU A 41 -5.87 -10.08 0.71
N PHE A 42 -4.82 -10.80 0.34
CA PHE A 42 -3.50 -10.72 0.97
C PHE A 42 -2.41 -10.25 0.00
N GLN A 43 -2.83 -9.69 -1.14
CA GLN A 43 -1.97 -9.15 -2.18
C GLN A 43 -2.28 -7.66 -2.34
N GLN A 44 -2.03 -6.89 -1.27
CA GLN A 44 -2.47 -5.50 -1.17
C GLN A 44 -1.46 -4.59 -0.49
N VAL A 45 -1.53 -3.30 -0.83
CA VAL A 45 -0.81 -2.20 -0.19
C VAL A 45 -1.80 -1.41 0.65
N VAL A 46 -1.56 -1.33 1.95
CA VAL A 46 -2.50 -0.73 2.92
C VAL A 46 -2.03 0.61 3.48
N ARG A 47 -0.74 0.94 3.29
CA ARG A 47 -0.14 2.23 3.66
C ARG A 47 0.85 2.68 2.60
N THR A 48 0.80 3.95 2.22
CA THR A 48 1.79 4.60 1.36
C THR A 48 2.11 6.00 1.89
N GLU A 49 3.35 6.22 2.34
CA GLU A 49 3.83 7.46 2.99
C GLU A 49 5.03 8.09 2.25
N SER A 50 5.32 7.65 1.02
CA SER A 50 6.42 8.21 0.23
C SER A 50 6.06 9.59 -0.34
N PRO A 51 7.02 10.54 -0.39
CA PRO A 51 6.81 11.82 -1.06
C PRO A 51 6.46 11.64 -2.54
N PRO A 52 5.73 12.59 -3.17
CA PRO A 52 5.26 12.46 -4.55
C PRO A 52 6.32 12.01 -5.57
N ASP A 53 7.53 12.60 -5.49
CA ASP A 53 8.63 12.29 -6.42
C ASP A 53 9.17 10.86 -6.27
N GLY A 54 8.98 10.25 -5.09
CA GLY A 54 9.42 8.88 -4.79
C GLY A 54 8.34 7.82 -5.04
N LEU A 55 7.11 8.20 -5.37
CA LEU A 55 6.02 7.24 -5.57
C LEU A 55 6.24 6.30 -6.76
N PRO A 56 6.74 6.75 -7.94
CA PRO A 56 6.98 5.83 -9.06
C PRO A 56 7.92 4.68 -8.69
N GLU A 57 9.06 5.00 -8.07
CA GLU A 57 10.05 4.00 -7.64
C GLU A 57 9.48 3.08 -6.56
N LEU A 58 8.73 3.64 -5.61
CA LEU A 58 8.06 2.83 -4.58
C LEU A 58 7.09 1.82 -5.20
N VAL A 59 6.27 2.25 -6.15
CA VAL A 59 5.31 1.37 -6.81
C VAL A 59 6.04 0.24 -7.55
N ASP A 60 7.08 0.54 -8.32
CA ASP A 60 7.86 -0.48 -9.03
C ASP A 60 8.47 -1.51 -8.07
N ARG A 61 9.03 -1.05 -6.95
CA ARG A 61 9.61 -1.92 -5.92
C ARG A 61 8.58 -2.86 -5.33
N VAL A 62 7.39 -2.36 -5.02
CA VAL A 62 6.29 -3.18 -4.47
C VAL A 62 5.79 -4.19 -5.50
N LEU A 63 5.61 -3.79 -6.76
CA LEU A 63 5.18 -4.69 -7.83
C LEU A 63 6.19 -5.81 -8.08
N ALA A 64 7.48 -5.48 -8.11
CA ALA A 64 8.55 -6.47 -8.24
C ALA A 64 8.56 -7.45 -7.06
N TRP A 65 8.35 -6.96 -5.84
CA TRP A 65 8.25 -7.80 -4.65
C TRP A 65 7.01 -8.69 -4.66
N GLN A 66 5.84 -8.19 -5.06
CA GLN A 66 4.60 -8.97 -5.10
C GLN A 66 4.55 -9.99 -6.25
N GLY A 67 5.17 -9.67 -7.39
CA GLY A 67 5.32 -10.59 -8.53
C GLY A 67 3.99 -11.00 -9.18
N GLY A 68 2.95 -10.17 -9.09
CA GLY A 68 1.61 -10.48 -9.58
C GLY A 68 0.61 -9.35 -9.39
N PRO A 69 -0.71 -9.65 -9.55
CA PRO A 69 -1.78 -8.69 -9.33
C PRO A 69 -1.69 -8.06 -7.95
N SER A 70 -1.99 -6.77 -7.84
CA SER A 70 -1.91 -6.02 -6.58
C SER A 70 -3.16 -5.19 -6.38
N ARG A 71 -3.52 -4.94 -5.13
CA ARG A 71 -4.56 -3.98 -4.77
C ARG A 71 -3.96 -2.87 -3.94
N TRP A 72 -4.28 -1.62 -4.25
CA TRP A 72 -3.74 -0.48 -3.53
C TRP A 72 -4.85 0.26 -2.82
N LEU A 73 -4.70 0.42 -1.51
CA LEU A 73 -5.53 1.34 -0.74
C LEU A 73 -4.96 2.75 -0.94
N VAL A 74 -5.76 3.61 -1.57
CA VAL A 74 -5.46 5.03 -1.73
C VAL A 74 -6.29 5.80 -0.71
N THR A 75 -5.64 6.32 0.33
CA THR A 75 -6.31 7.14 1.35
C THR A 75 -6.35 8.61 0.94
N PRO A 76 -7.34 9.39 1.41
CA PRO A 76 -7.31 10.84 1.27
C PRO A 76 -6.06 11.44 1.91
N GLY A 77 -5.36 12.30 1.20
CA GLY A 77 -4.15 12.94 1.71
C GLY A 77 -3.38 13.72 0.64
N PRO A 78 -2.30 14.44 1.03
CA PRO A 78 -1.53 15.29 0.12
C PRO A 78 -0.93 14.52 -1.05
N GLN A 79 -0.55 13.26 -0.86
CA GLN A 79 0.03 12.42 -1.90
C GLN A 79 -1.00 11.67 -2.77
N ARG A 80 -2.31 11.82 -2.53
CA ARG A 80 -3.36 11.02 -3.19
C ARG A 80 -3.25 11.06 -4.71
N ASP A 81 -3.26 12.25 -5.30
CA ASP A 81 -3.34 12.39 -6.75
C ASP A 81 -2.04 11.94 -7.43
N ALA A 82 -0.90 12.17 -6.77
CA ALA A 82 0.39 11.67 -7.23
C ALA A 82 0.47 10.14 -7.19
N LEU A 83 -0.11 9.51 -6.16
CA LEU A 83 -0.18 8.05 -6.05
C LEU A 83 -1.09 7.47 -7.13
N ILE A 84 -2.27 8.07 -7.37
CA ILE A 84 -3.17 7.67 -8.45
C ILE A 84 -2.44 7.73 -9.79
N ALA A 85 -1.79 8.84 -10.11
CA ALA A 85 -1.05 8.99 -11.37
C ALA A 85 0.07 7.94 -11.51
N ALA A 86 0.80 7.65 -10.42
CA ALA A 86 1.84 6.62 -10.43
C ALA A 86 1.27 5.21 -10.66
N LEU A 87 0.09 4.91 -10.13
CA LEU A 87 -0.61 3.62 -10.31
C LEU A 87 -1.20 3.49 -11.72
N GLU A 88 -1.88 4.52 -12.23
CA GLU A 88 -2.44 4.56 -13.59
C GLU A 88 -1.35 4.37 -14.64
N ALA A 89 -0.17 4.96 -14.46
CA ALA A 89 0.99 4.77 -15.33
C ALA A 89 1.46 3.31 -15.42
N ARG A 90 1.02 2.44 -14.50
CA ARG A 90 1.32 1.00 -14.44
C ARG A 90 0.10 0.12 -14.73
N GLY A 91 -0.98 0.70 -15.25
CA GLY A 91 -2.17 -0.02 -15.68
C GLY A 91 -3.12 -0.41 -14.55
N PHE A 92 -3.04 0.26 -13.39
CA PHE A 92 -4.04 0.08 -12.35
C PHE A 92 -5.34 0.79 -12.71
N GLU A 93 -6.46 0.13 -12.37
CA GLU A 93 -7.81 0.68 -12.52
C GLU A 93 -8.43 0.94 -11.14
N GLU A 94 -9.15 2.05 -10.99
CA GLU A 94 -9.87 2.39 -9.76
C GLU A 94 -11.07 1.46 -9.61
N SER A 95 -11.09 0.63 -8.54
CA SER A 95 -12.14 -0.39 -8.35
C SER A 95 -13.15 -0.09 -7.25
N PHE A 96 -12.91 0.92 -6.39
CA PHE A 96 -13.83 1.33 -5.31
C PHE A 96 -13.56 2.76 -4.82
N ARG A 97 -14.59 3.61 -4.80
CA ARG A 97 -14.61 4.87 -4.02
C ARG A 97 -15.55 4.68 -2.84
N GLY A 98 -15.01 4.87 -1.63
CA GLY A 98 -15.86 5.20 -0.48
C GLY A 98 -16.18 6.69 -0.58
N ASP A 99 -17.43 7.01 -0.90
CA ASP A 99 -17.96 8.38 -0.88
C ASP A 99 -18.23 8.85 0.56
#